data_AF-A0A7X3H052-F1
#
_entry.id   AF-A0A7X3H052-F1
#
_cell.length_a   1.000
_cell.length_b   1.000
_cell.length_c   1.000
_cell.angle_alpha   90.00
_cell.angle_beta   90.00
_cell.angle_gamma   90.00
#
_symmetry.space_group_name_H-M   'P 1'
#
loop_
_entity.id
_entity.type
_entity.pdbx_description
1 polymer ?
#
loop_
_entity_poly.entity_id
_entity_poly.type
_entity_poly.pdbx_seq_one_letter_code
_entity_poly.pdbx_strand_id
1 'polypeptide(L)'
;MRFSLVTLVTAGLLAAGGAQAQDVSPEGLHLLHPFATPTPPSVPHGAAYLSISVEDDTPAVLVGARTPVSESVEIHDMSMDDGIMRMRRIEQLEVEPGTTQVMRPGGGYHLMLMNLVSPLQAGERFPLTLEFAHRGDIEVEVDVQAPPEDSSMSMEHAQH
;
A
#
# COMPACT_ATOMS: atom_id res chain seq x y z
N MET A 1 -47.98 9.29 -62.88
CA MET A 1 -47.93 7.93 -62.28
C MET A 1 -46.58 7.30 -62.57
N ARG A 2 -45.77 7.10 -61.52
CA ARG A 2 -44.76 6.04 -61.30
C ARG A 2 -43.75 6.55 -60.27
N PHE A 3 -43.95 6.10 -59.03
CA PHE A 3 -43.11 6.36 -57.87
C PHE A 3 -41.81 5.56 -58.00
N SER A 4 -40.66 6.21 -57.80
CA SER A 4 -39.41 5.52 -57.49
C SER A 4 -39.01 5.85 -56.07
N LEU A 5 -39.07 4.82 -55.23
CA LEU A 5 -38.80 4.80 -53.80
C LEU A 5 -37.29 4.88 -53.57
N VAL A 6 -36.83 5.95 -52.92
CA VAL A 6 -35.44 6.09 -52.46
C VAL A 6 -35.32 5.40 -51.11
N THR A 7 -34.69 4.23 -51.08
CA THR A 7 -34.35 3.53 -49.83
C THR A 7 -33.10 4.16 -49.24
N LEU A 8 -33.27 4.99 -48.22
CA LEU A 8 -32.20 5.55 -47.41
C LEU A 8 -31.70 4.47 -46.44
N VAL A 9 -30.49 3.94 -46.64
CA VAL A 9 -29.86 2.99 -45.72
C VAL A 9 -29.13 3.79 -44.63
N THR A 10 -29.64 3.70 -43.40
CA THR A 10 -29.07 4.27 -42.19
C THR A 10 -27.86 3.43 -41.75
N ALA A 11 -26.64 3.96 -41.86
CA ALA A 11 -25.45 3.36 -41.26
C ALA A 11 -25.22 3.96 -39.86
N GLY A 12 -25.72 3.26 -38.84
CA GLY A 12 -25.41 3.55 -37.44
C GLY A 12 -24.00 3.06 -37.10
N LEU A 13 -23.07 3.99 -36.88
CA LEU A 13 -21.71 3.68 -36.43
C LEU A 13 -21.73 3.56 -34.90
N LEU A 14 -21.66 2.32 -34.40
CA LEU A 14 -21.50 2.03 -32.97
C LEU A 14 -20.09 2.40 -32.50
N ALA A 15 -20.05 2.97 -31.30
CA ALA A 15 -18.86 3.45 -30.61
C ALA A 15 -17.90 2.33 -30.16
N ALA A 16 -16.61 2.65 -30.14
CA ALA A 16 -15.64 2.00 -29.27
C ALA A 16 -14.88 3.10 -28.52
N GLY A 17 -15.46 3.58 -27.42
CA GLY A 17 -14.71 4.37 -26.44
C GLY A 17 -13.73 3.42 -25.75
N GLY A 18 -12.45 3.54 -26.09
CA GLY A 18 -11.40 2.83 -25.39
C GLY A 18 -11.36 3.30 -23.94
N ALA A 19 -11.73 2.43 -23.00
CA ALA A 19 -11.35 2.58 -21.61
C ALA A 19 -9.83 2.42 -21.55
N GLN A 20 -9.11 3.54 -21.54
CA GLN A 20 -7.70 3.56 -21.16
C GLN A 20 -7.68 3.35 -19.64
N ALA A 21 -7.56 2.10 -19.21
CA ALA A 21 -7.05 1.80 -17.88
C ALA A 21 -5.56 2.13 -17.93
N GLN A 22 -5.23 3.40 -17.72
CA GLN A 22 -3.85 3.80 -17.47
C GLN A 22 -3.56 3.32 -16.06
N ASP A 23 -2.57 2.43 -15.91
CA ASP A 23 -1.91 2.22 -14.62
C ASP A 23 -1.28 3.57 -14.23
N VAL A 24 -2.06 4.38 -13.50
CA VAL A 24 -1.58 5.62 -12.92
C VAL A 24 -0.79 5.24 -11.69
N SER A 25 0.50 4.93 -11.87
CA SER A 25 1.44 5.35 -10.84
C SER A 25 1.41 6.87 -10.86
N PRO A 26 0.98 7.55 -9.77
CA PRO A 26 0.97 9.01 -9.74
C PRO A 26 2.39 9.48 -10.07
N GLU A 27 2.54 10.33 -11.07
CA GLU A 27 3.84 10.91 -11.44
C GLU A 27 4.52 11.42 -10.17
N GLY A 28 5.75 10.97 -9.89
CA GLY A 28 6.55 11.40 -8.74
C GLY A 28 6.31 10.66 -7.41
N LEU A 29 5.40 9.67 -7.33
CA LEU A 29 5.24 8.83 -6.13
C LEU A 29 5.82 7.43 -6.35
N HIS A 30 6.80 7.04 -5.52
CA HIS A 30 7.42 5.71 -5.57
C HIS A 30 7.19 4.93 -4.28
N LEU A 31 6.76 3.69 -4.43
CA LEU A 31 6.60 2.73 -3.34
C LEU A 31 7.72 1.70 -3.44
N LEU A 32 8.62 1.71 -2.47
CA LEU A 32 9.91 1.01 -2.55
C LEU A 32 9.95 -0.14 -1.55
N HIS A 33 10.39 -1.29 -2.03
CA HIS A 33 10.64 -2.50 -1.24
C HIS A 33 9.50 -2.88 -0.28
N PRO A 34 8.28 -3.14 -0.76
CA PRO A 34 7.21 -3.64 0.09
C PRO A 34 7.54 -5.03 0.62
N PHE A 35 7.49 -5.22 1.94
CA PHE A 35 7.67 -6.53 2.56
C PHE A 35 6.84 -6.67 3.84
N ALA A 36 6.56 -7.91 4.23
CA ALA A 36 5.97 -8.25 5.51
C ALA A 36 6.81 -9.31 6.21
N THR A 37 6.76 -9.36 7.53
CA THR A 37 7.48 -10.39 8.30
C THR A 37 6.62 -11.63 8.50
N PRO A 38 7.20 -12.85 8.43
CA PRO A 38 6.47 -14.09 8.73
C PRO A 38 5.84 -14.05 10.12
N THR A 39 4.66 -14.67 10.28
CA THR A 39 3.95 -14.71 11.56
C THR A 39 3.82 -16.14 12.11
N PRO A 40 3.96 -16.34 13.43
CA PRO A 40 3.67 -17.63 14.04
C PRO A 40 2.16 -17.94 13.96
N PRO A 41 1.75 -19.23 13.91
CA PRO A 41 0.33 -19.61 13.81
C PRO A 41 -0.58 -19.09 14.92
N SER A 42 -0.03 -18.73 16.08
CA SER A 42 -0.77 -18.23 17.24
C SER A 42 -0.97 -16.71 17.26
N VAL A 43 -0.36 -15.96 16.34
CA VAL A 43 -0.41 -14.50 16.31
C VAL A 43 -1.41 -14.06 15.24
N PRO A 44 -2.55 -13.45 15.62
CA PRO A 44 -3.60 -13.07 14.66
C PRO A 44 -3.30 -11.76 13.92
N HIS A 45 -2.13 -11.17 14.11
CA HIS A 45 -1.75 -9.90 13.51
C HIS A 45 -0.36 -9.98 12.87
N GLY A 46 -0.15 -9.17 11.83
CA GLY A 46 1.14 -9.04 11.15
C GLY A 46 1.48 -7.57 10.93
N ALA A 47 2.63 -7.31 10.33
CA ALA A 47 3.02 -5.98 9.91
C ALA A 47 3.62 -6.02 8.50
N ALA A 48 3.25 -5.02 7.70
CA ALA A 48 3.84 -4.73 6.41
C ALA A 48 4.58 -3.40 6.45
N TYR A 49 5.61 -3.31 5.63
CA TYR A 49 6.59 -2.25 5.60
C TYR A 49 6.93 -1.91 4.16
N LEU A 50 7.21 -0.65 3.89
CA LEU A 50 7.67 -0.15 2.60
C LEU A 50 8.31 1.22 2.81
N SER A 51 8.91 1.80 1.78
CA SER A 51 9.24 3.22 1.78
C SER A 51 8.37 3.96 0.77
N ILE A 52 7.87 5.14 1.17
CA ILE A 52 7.09 6.03 0.31
C ILE A 52 7.99 7.22 -0.03
N SER A 53 8.33 7.39 -1.31
CA SER A 53 9.16 8.49 -1.79
C SER A 53 8.34 9.42 -2.67
N VAL A 54 8.40 10.72 -2.38
CA VAL A 54 7.69 11.76 -3.13
C VAL A 54 8.72 12.65 -3.81
N GLU A 55 8.84 12.55 -5.13
CA GLU A 55 9.78 13.32 -5.95
C GLU A 55 9.16 14.58 -6.55
N ASP A 56 7.82 14.64 -6.64
CA ASP A 56 7.10 15.82 -7.12
C ASP A 56 6.77 16.81 -5.98
N ASP A 57 6.19 17.96 -6.35
CA ASP A 57 5.89 19.08 -5.44
C ASP A 57 4.58 18.93 -4.63
N THR A 58 3.89 17.79 -4.74
CA THR A 58 2.61 17.53 -4.05
C THR A 58 2.81 16.53 -2.92
N PRO A 59 2.36 16.79 -1.68
CA PRO A 59 2.43 15.80 -0.62
C PRO A 59 1.69 14.50 -0.97
N ALA A 60 2.14 13.38 -0.40
CA ALA A 60 1.41 12.11 -0.45
C ALA A 60 0.79 11.83 0.92
N VAL A 61 -0.55 11.78 0.97
CA VAL A 61 -1.29 11.50 2.20
C VAL A 61 -1.90 10.12 2.12
N LEU A 62 -1.27 9.15 2.79
CA LEU A 62 -1.77 7.80 2.96
C LEU A 62 -2.87 7.81 4.02
N VAL A 63 -4.09 7.44 3.66
CA VAL A 63 -5.26 7.46 4.55
C VAL A 63 -5.75 6.06 4.92
N GLY A 64 -5.22 5.03 4.25
CA GLY A 64 -5.63 3.66 4.50
C GLY A 64 -4.85 2.67 3.65
N ALA A 65 -5.11 1.40 3.92
CA ALA A 65 -4.67 0.30 3.09
C ALA A 65 -5.63 -0.89 3.25
N ARG A 66 -5.57 -1.83 2.30
CA ARG A 66 -6.36 -3.06 2.34
C ARG A 66 -5.63 -4.20 1.64
N THR A 67 -5.93 -5.43 2.05
CA THR A 67 -5.35 -6.64 1.49
C THR A 67 -6.26 -7.84 1.74
N PRO A 68 -6.27 -8.88 0.88
CA PRO A 68 -7.04 -10.09 1.13
C PRO A 68 -6.51 -10.96 2.29
N VAL A 69 -5.30 -10.71 2.81
CA VAL A 69 -4.69 -11.56 3.85
C VAL A 69 -5.08 -11.17 5.28
N SER A 70 -5.80 -10.06 5.47
CA SER A 70 -6.23 -9.55 6.78
C SER A 70 -7.64 -8.96 6.70
N GLU A 71 -8.34 -8.89 7.84
CA GLU A 71 -9.67 -8.26 7.91
C GLU A 71 -9.59 -6.73 7.72
N SER A 72 -8.53 -6.11 8.26
CA SER A 72 -8.26 -4.69 8.07
C SER A 72 -6.76 -4.40 8.10
N VAL A 73 -6.40 -3.20 7.64
CA VAL A 73 -5.04 -2.65 7.75
C VAL A 73 -5.13 -1.31 8.45
N GLU A 74 -4.26 -1.09 9.43
CA GLU A 74 -4.18 0.14 10.19
C GLU A 74 -2.80 0.78 10.04
N ILE A 75 -2.74 2.11 10.00
CA ILE A 75 -1.47 2.84 10.01
C ILE A 75 -1.08 3.06 11.47
N HIS A 76 0.10 2.58 11.86
CA HIS A 76 0.60 2.68 13.23
C HIS A 76 1.90 3.46 13.27
N ASP A 77 2.06 4.25 14.32
CA ASP A 77 3.28 4.93 14.73
C ASP A 77 3.82 4.24 15.98
N MET A 78 5.10 3.88 15.97
CA MET A 78 5.81 3.37 17.13
C MET A 78 6.88 4.37 17.56
N SER A 79 6.66 5.02 18.70
CA SER A 79 7.58 6.00 19.25
C SER A 79 7.91 5.69 20.71
N MET A 80 9.09 6.14 21.15
CA MET A 80 9.47 6.08 22.56
C MET A 80 8.97 7.34 23.25
N ASP A 81 8.17 7.15 24.30
CA ASP A 81 7.58 8.24 25.08
C ASP A 81 7.82 7.95 26.56
N ASP A 82 8.62 8.80 27.21
CA ASP A 82 9.15 8.60 28.57
C ASP A 82 9.85 7.24 28.80
N GLY A 83 10.61 6.78 27.80
CA GLY A 83 11.30 5.48 27.85
C GLY A 83 10.39 4.27 27.67
N ILE A 84 9.09 4.49 27.41
CA ILE A 84 8.11 3.45 27.11
C ILE A 84 7.85 3.44 25.62
N MET A 85 8.00 2.28 24.98
CA MET A 85 7.58 2.09 23.60
C MET A 85 6.05 2.16 23.52
N ARG A 86 5.53 3.15 22.80
CA ARG A 86 4.11 3.33 22.53
C ARG A 86 3.84 3.06 21.06
N MET A 87 2.95 2.11 20.82
CA MET A 87 2.37 1.87 19.49
C MET A 87 1.00 2.51 19.46
N ARG A 88 0.75 3.35 18.44
CA ARG A 88 -0.48 4.12 18.32
C ARG A 88 -0.97 4.07 16.88
N ARG A 89 -2.24 3.71 16.71
CA ARG A 89 -2.94 3.92 15.43
C ARG A 89 -3.02 5.41 15.12
N ILE A 90 -2.77 5.77 13.87
CA ILE A 90 -3.00 7.10 13.31
C ILE A 90 -4.00 7.00 12.15
N GLU A 91 -4.69 8.11 11.87
CA GLU A 91 -5.72 8.14 10.82
C GLU A 91 -5.11 8.29 9.42
N GLN A 92 -3.99 9.00 9.32
CA GLN A 92 -3.29 9.26 8.07
C GLN A 92 -1.81 9.47 8.31
N LEU A 93 -1.02 9.25 7.26
CA LEU A 93 0.41 9.53 7.20
C LEU A 93 0.68 10.43 6.01
N GLU A 94 1.18 11.63 6.27
CA GLU A 94 1.62 12.59 5.25
C GLU A 94 3.12 12.44 5.00
N VAL A 95 3.49 12.40 3.72
CA VAL A 95 4.87 12.37 3.24
C VAL A 95 5.09 13.61 2.39
N GLU A 96 6.03 14.44 2.84
CA GLU A 96 6.32 15.74 2.23
C GLU A 96 7.03 15.60 0.87
N PRO A 97 6.82 16.54 -0.06
CA PRO A 97 7.58 16.66 -1.29
C PRO A 97 9.10 16.60 -1.10
N GLY A 98 9.79 15.90 -1.99
CA GLY A 98 11.24 15.72 -1.96
C GLY A 98 11.76 14.85 -0.81
N THR A 99 10.87 14.14 -0.10
CA THR A 99 11.24 13.29 1.04
C THR A 99 10.94 11.82 0.79
N THR A 100 11.51 10.97 1.65
CA THR A 100 11.20 9.54 1.69
C THR A 100 10.86 9.13 3.10
N GLN A 101 9.63 8.67 3.30
CA GLN A 101 9.22 8.04 4.55
C GLN A 101 9.57 6.56 4.50
N VAL A 102 10.49 6.14 5.37
CA VAL A 102 10.93 4.75 5.49
C VAL A 102 10.15 4.08 6.62
N MET A 103 9.49 2.95 6.34
CA MET A 103 8.82 2.10 7.35
C MET A 103 9.64 0.84 7.56
N ARG A 104 10.07 0.54 8.77
CA ARG A 104 10.86 -0.67 9.10
C ARG A 104 10.47 -1.24 10.46
N PRO A 105 10.75 -2.53 10.73
CA PRO A 105 10.62 -3.08 12.07
C PRO A 105 11.45 -2.31 13.10
N GLY A 106 10.98 -2.27 14.34
CA GLY A 106 11.76 -1.70 15.45
C GLY A 106 11.56 -0.20 15.73
N GLY A 107 10.90 0.56 14.86
CA GLY A 107 10.52 1.95 15.15
C GLY A 107 9.72 2.62 14.04
N GLY A 108 9.06 3.73 14.37
CA GLY A 108 8.37 4.59 13.42
C GLY A 108 7.10 3.96 12.83
N TYR A 109 6.77 4.38 11.62
CA TYR A 109 5.51 4.00 10.98
C TYR A 109 5.56 2.58 10.40
N HIS A 110 4.43 1.88 10.45
CA HIS A 110 4.21 0.60 9.79
C HIS A 110 2.73 0.36 9.53
N LEU A 111 2.42 -0.61 8.65
CA LEU A 111 1.05 -1.02 8.35
C LEU A 111 0.73 -2.28 9.15
N MET A 112 -0.12 -2.15 10.16
CA MET A 112 -0.56 -3.26 10.99
C MET A 112 -1.67 -4.04 10.28
N LEU A 113 -1.44 -5.32 10.03
CA LEU A 113 -2.40 -6.25 9.42
C LEU A 113 -3.23 -6.89 10.53
N MET A 114 -4.49 -6.52 10.64
CA MET A 114 -5.36 -6.95 11.74
C MET A 114 -6.19 -8.17 11.35
N ASN A 115 -6.26 -9.16 12.24
CA ASN A 115 -7.01 -10.40 12.06
C ASN A 115 -6.65 -11.10 10.75
N LEU A 116 -5.41 -11.58 10.68
CA LEU A 116 -4.90 -12.36 9.56
C LEU A 116 -5.82 -13.56 9.27
N VAL A 117 -6.14 -13.76 7.99
CA VAL A 117 -6.93 -14.90 7.51
C VAL A 117 -6.15 -16.21 7.65
N SER A 118 -4.84 -16.14 7.48
CA SER A 118 -3.87 -17.21 7.72
C SER A 118 -2.52 -16.63 8.14
N PRO A 119 -1.65 -17.41 8.81
CA PRO A 119 -0.28 -16.96 9.10
C PRO A 119 0.46 -16.59 7.82
N LEU A 120 1.31 -15.56 7.89
CA LEU A 120 2.17 -15.17 6.77
C LEU A 120 3.40 -16.09 6.75
N GLN A 121 3.62 -16.79 5.65
CA GLN A 121 4.73 -17.73 5.52
C GLN A 121 5.85 -17.15 4.65
N ALA A 122 7.11 -17.38 5.06
CA ALA A 122 8.26 -16.90 4.30
C ALA A 122 8.24 -17.40 2.84
N GLY A 123 8.48 -16.49 1.90
CA GLY A 123 8.43 -16.75 0.46
C GLY A 123 7.04 -16.61 -0.18
N GLU A 124 5.99 -16.39 0.62
CA GLU A 124 4.69 -16.00 0.08
C GLU A 124 4.70 -14.55 -0.40
N ARG A 125 3.74 -14.24 -1.27
CA ARG A 125 3.49 -12.90 -1.79
C ARG A 125 2.00 -12.61 -1.78
N PHE A 126 1.62 -11.37 -1.48
CA PHE A 126 0.23 -10.94 -1.50
C PHE A 126 0.10 -9.49 -1.99
N PRO A 127 -1.04 -9.12 -2.60
CA PRO A 127 -1.30 -7.74 -2.98
C PRO A 127 -1.67 -6.89 -1.75
N LEU A 128 -1.15 -5.69 -1.69
CA LEU A 128 -1.51 -4.65 -0.73
C LEU A 128 -1.90 -3.39 -1.50
N THR A 129 -3.13 -2.94 -1.34
CA THR A 129 -3.59 -1.67 -1.90
C THR A 129 -3.40 -0.58 -0.85
N LEU A 130 -2.68 0.49 -1.21
CA LEU A 130 -2.52 1.71 -0.44
C LEU A 130 -3.50 2.77 -0.95
N GLU A 131 -4.19 3.43 -0.03
CA GLU A 131 -5.25 4.40 -0.35
C GLU A 131 -4.72 5.81 -0.05
N PHE A 132 -4.56 6.63 -1.10
CA PHE A 132 -4.09 8.00 -0.97
C PHE A 132 -5.20 9.01 -1.26
N ALA A 133 -5.39 9.99 -0.37
CA ALA A 133 -6.53 10.94 -0.41
C ALA A 133 -6.72 11.67 -1.76
N HIS A 134 -5.63 11.96 -2.47
CA HIS A 134 -5.63 12.73 -3.72
C HIS A 134 -4.84 12.08 -4.86
N ARG A 135 -4.28 10.89 -4.61
CA ARG A 135 -3.48 10.14 -5.60
C ARG A 135 -4.12 8.81 -6.00
N GLY A 136 -5.28 8.49 -5.42
CA GLY A 136 -6.00 7.26 -5.70
C GLY A 136 -5.40 6.05 -5.00
N ASP A 137 -5.85 4.88 -5.41
CA ASP A 137 -5.43 3.61 -4.86
C ASP A 137 -4.26 3.06 -5.68
N ILE A 138 -3.21 2.61 -4.99
CA ILE A 138 -2.02 2.03 -5.62
C ILE A 138 -1.80 0.65 -5.03
N GLU A 139 -1.78 -0.36 -5.88
CA GLU A 139 -1.49 -1.73 -5.48
C GLU A 139 0.00 -2.03 -5.60
N VAL A 140 0.53 -2.70 -4.58
CA VAL A 140 1.90 -3.25 -4.58
C VAL A 140 1.87 -4.73 -4.21
N GLU A 141 2.83 -5.48 -4.77
CA GLU A 141 3.09 -6.85 -4.33
C GLU A 141 3.99 -6.80 -3.08
N VAL A 142 3.61 -7.51 -2.03
CA VAL A 142 4.36 -7.58 -0.76
C VAL A 142 5.00 -8.96 -0.62
N ASP A 143 6.32 -8.98 -0.47
CA ASP A 143 7.08 -10.19 -0.18
C ASP A 143 7.08 -10.52 1.32
N VAL A 144 6.75 -11.76 1.69
CA VAL A 144 6.88 -12.23 3.07
C VAL A 144 8.30 -12.75 3.30
N GLN A 145 9.10 -11.98 4.03
CA GLN A 145 10.53 -12.27 4.22
C GLN A 145 11.05 -11.74 5.56
N ALA A 146 12.24 -12.21 5.95
CA ALA A 146 12.96 -11.60 7.05
C ALA A 146 13.28 -10.13 6.74
N PRO A 147 13.31 -9.24 7.75
CA PRO A 147 13.74 -7.86 7.53
C PRO A 147 15.13 -7.82 6.87
N PRO A 148 15.39 -6.89 5.93
CA PRO A 148 16.73 -6.70 5.40
C PRO A 148 17.74 -6.42 6.53
N GLU A 149 19.00 -6.82 6.38
CA GLU A 149 20.00 -6.75 7.47
C GLU A 149 20.24 -5.33 8.01
N ASP A 150 19.99 -4.29 7.21
CA ASP A 150 20.06 -2.88 7.62
C ASP A 150 18.97 -2.45 8.62
N SER A 151 17.92 -3.26 8.76
CA SER A 151 16.74 -2.99 9.60
C SER A 151 16.91 -3.56 11.01
N SER A 152 18.04 -4.21 11.30
CA SER A 152 18.33 -4.90 12.57
C SER A 152 18.99 -4.01 13.64
N MET A 153 19.38 -2.77 13.31
CA MET A 153 20.19 -1.89 14.18
C MET A 153 19.44 -1.26 15.37
N SER A 154 18.23 -1.70 15.72
CA SER A 154 17.45 -1.15 16.85
C SER A 154 16.91 -2.19 17.83
N MET A 155 17.26 -3.47 17.65
CA MET A 155 16.85 -4.55 18.57
C MET A 155 18.08 -5.17 19.24
N GLU A 156 18.99 -4.37 19.80
CA GLU A 156 19.85 -4.87 20.87
C GLU A 156 18.98 -4.96 22.15
N HIS A 157 18.26 -6.07 22.27
CA HIS A 157 17.74 -6.50 23.56
C HIS A 157 18.94 -6.83 24.44
N ALA A 158 19.14 -5.98 25.46
CA ALA A 158 19.84 -6.34 26.68
C ALA A 158 19.41 -7.74 27.13
N GLN A 159 20.29 -8.72 26.94
CA GLN A 159 20.21 -10.03 27.56
C GLN A 159 21.51 -10.28 28.33
N HIS A 160 21.32 -10.36 29.65
CA HIS A 160 22.23 -10.70 30.75
C HIS A 160 23.19 -9.63 31.30
#